data_AF-H6V784-F1
#
_entry.id   AF-H6V784-F1
#
_cell.length_a   1.000
_cell.length_b   1.000
_cell.length_c   1.000
_cell.angle_alpha   90.00
_cell.angle_beta   90.00
_cell.angle_gamma   90.00
#
_symmetry.space_group_name_H-M   'P 1'
#
loop_
_entity.id
_entity.type
_entity.pdbx_description
1 polymer ?
#
loop_
_entity_poly.entity_id
_entity_poly.type
_entity_poly.pdbx_seq_one_letter_code
_entity_poly.pdbx_strand_id
1 'polypeptide(L)'
;MYRYLWSNGPKEGLEFADYSFEEHFGKQIASYPPRAVLFDYIEGRVRKAGIRNWIKFETVVSRVEAEGHKFSVTVRDLPSGTESTEVFDYVVCASGHFSTPNVPEFEGFESFQGRVLHAHDFRDALEFKDQDILIIGTSYSAEDIGSQCWKYGAKSITVSHRTAPMGYKWPDNWQEVPLLTKVVGNTAHFIDGTTKDVDAILLCTGYIHHFPFMEENLCLSTANRLASANLYKGVAWVDNPNLFYLGMQDQWFT
;
A
#
# COMPACT_ATOMS: atom_id res chain seq x y z
N MET A 1 4.84 -0.71 -4.54
CA MET A 1 5.47 -2.04 -4.65
C MET A 1 6.96 -1.89 -4.95
N TYR A 2 7.75 -2.92 -4.63
CA TYR A 2 9.22 -2.90 -4.72
C TYR A 2 9.76 -4.07 -5.54
N ARG A 3 11.06 -4.02 -5.87
CA ARG A 3 11.77 -5.16 -6.46
C ARG A 3 11.73 -6.35 -5.50
N TYR A 4 11.71 -7.54 -6.07
CA TYR A 4 11.69 -8.80 -5.33
C TYR A 4 10.43 -9.06 -4.51
N LEU A 5 9.34 -8.32 -4.72
CA LEU A 5 8.04 -8.59 -4.10
C LEU A 5 7.42 -9.87 -4.67
N TRP A 6 6.96 -10.74 -3.77
CA TRP A 6 6.19 -11.95 -4.06
C TRP A 6 4.80 -11.81 -3.44
N SER A 7 3.86 -12.67 -3.83
CA SER A 7 2.60 -12.79 -3.10
C SER A 7 2.88 -13.02 -1.61
N ASN A 8 2.17 -12.33 -0.73
CA ASN A 8 2.27 -12.49 0.73
C ASN A 8 1.30 -13.55 1.28
N GLY A 9 0.40 -14.07 0.43
CA GLY A 9 -0.52 -15.15 0.75
C GLY A 9 -0.51 -16.24 -0.31
N PRO A 10 -1.19 -17.37 -0.04
CA PRO A 10 -1.31 -18.43 -1.02
C PRO A 10 -2.12 -17.95 -2.22
N LYS A 11 -1.59 -18.12 -3.44
CA LYS A 11 -2.28 -17.75 -4.69
C LYS A 11 -3.66 -18.40 -4.81
N GLU A 12 -3.84 -19.58 -4.20
CA GLU A 12 -5.11 -20.31 -4.18
C GLU A 12 -6.21 -19.53 -3.45
N GLY A 13 -5.86 -18.63 -2.52
CA GLY A 13 -6.80 -17.76 -1.82
C GLY A 13 -7.27 -16.55 -2.65
N LEU A 14 -6.56 -16.22 -3.73
CA LEU A 14 -6.84 -15.09 -4.63
C LEU A 14 -7.11 -15.51 -6.07
N GLU A 15 -7.21 -16.82 -6.33
CA GLU A 15 -7.53 -17.36 -7.65
C GLU A 15 -8.92 -16.87 -8.08
N PHE A 16 -9.00 -16.33 -9.30
CA PHE A 16 -10.28 -15.90 -9.86
C PHE A 16 -11.17 -17.09 -10.12
N ALA A 17 -12.38 -17.06 -9.55
CA ALA A 17 -13.37 -18.12 -9.70
C ALA A 17 -13.76 -18.41 -11.18
N ASP A 18 -13.58 -17.43 -12.07
CA ASP A 18 -13.91 -17.49 -13.49
C ASP A 18 -12.69 -17.64 -14.41
N TYR A 19 -11.47 -17.74 -13.86
CA TYR A 19 -10.23 -17.79 -14.63
C TYR A 19 -9.09 -18.39 -13.81
N SER A 20 -8.85 -19.69 -13.92
CA SER A 20 -7.84 -20.37 -13.07
C SER A 20 -6.39 -20.04 -13.45
N PHE A 21 -5.47 -20.24 -12.51
CA PHE A 21 -4.02 -20.17 -12.77
C PHE A 21 -3.59 -21.18 -13.84
N GLU A 22 -4.16 -22.38 -13.84
CA GLU A 22 -3.84 -23.41 -14.83
C GLU A 22 -4.36 -23.07 -16.22
N GLU A 23 -5.55 -22.48 -16.34
CA GLU A 23 -6.06 -21.94 -17.63
C GLU A 23 -5.10 -20.87 -18.20
N HIS A 24 -4.60 -19.98 -17.34
CA HIS A 24 -3.72 -18.89 -17.78
C HIS A 24 -2.31 -19.38 -18.15
N PHE A 25 -1.66 -20.14 -17.27
CA PHE A 25 -0.26 -20.53 -17.44
C PHE A 25 -0.05 -21.85 -18.19
N GLY A 26 -1.11 -22.63 -18.43
CA GLY A 26 -1.03 -23.95 -19.06
C GLY A 26 -0.28 -25.01 -18.25
N LYS A 27 -0.02 -24.72 -16.97
CA LYS A 27 0.67 -25.60 -16.01
C LYS A 27 0.41 -25.14 -14.58
N GLN A 28 0.67 -26.04 -13.63
CA GLN A 28 0.73 -25.69 -12.22
C GLN A 28 1.99 -24.88 -11.91
N ILE A 29 1.88 -23.94 -10.96
CA ILE A 29 2.99 -23.14 -10.43
C ILE A 29 2.95 -23.16 -8.89
N ALA A 30 4.04 -22.76 -8.24
CA ALA A 30 4.11 -22.66 -6.77
C ALA A 30 3.09 -21.65 -6.21
N SER A 31 2.77 -21.74 -4.92
CA SER A 31 1.70 -20.95 -4.29
C SER A 31 2.04 -19.49 -4.01
N TYR A 32 3.32 -19.12 -4.06
CA TYR A 32 3.77 -17.74 -3.87
C TYR A 32 4.49 -17.29 -5.14
N PRO A 33 3.77 -16.75 -6.14
CA PRO A 33 4.38 -16.23 -7.34
C PRO A 33 4.97 -14.81 -7.14
N PRO A 34 6.05 -14.44 -7.85
CA PRO A 34 6.53 -13.06 -7.89
C PRO A 34 5.49 -12.07 -8.45
N ARG A 35 5.60 -10.79 -8.11
CA ARG A 35 4.72 -9.70 -8.60
C ARG A 35 4.46 -9.75 -10.11
N ALA A 36 5.50 -9.97 -10.90
CA ALA A 36 5.40 -9.99 -12.36
C ALA A 36 4.50 -11.13 -12.88
N VAL A 37 4.47 -12.27 -12.18
CA VAL A 37 3.64 -13.43 -12.53
C VAL A 37 2.18 -13.17 -12.17
N LEU A 38 1.89 -12.57 -11.00
CA LEU A 38 0.51 -12.17 -10.67
C LEU A 38 -0.01 -11.09 -11.61
N PHE A 39 0.84 -10.15 -12.03
CA PHE A 39 0.46 -9.14 -13.01
C PHE A 39 0.04 -9.76 -14.35
N ASP A 40 0.83 -10.71 -14.87
CA ASP A 40 0.52 -11.45 -16.11
C ASP A 40 -0.83 -12.18 -15.99
N TYR A 41 -1.09 -12.84 -14.85
CA TYR A 41 -2.36 -13.50 -14.56
C TYR A 41 -3.56 -12.54 -14.56
N ILE A 42 -3.44 -11.39 -13.91
CA ILE A 42 -4.48 -10.34 -13.89
C ILE A 42 -4.70 -9.78 -15.29
N GLU A 43 -3.62 -9.46 -16.03
CA GLU A 43 -3.68 -8.93 -17.38
C GLU A 43 -4.33 -9.92 -18.36
N GLY A 44 -4.02 -11.22 -18.23
CA GLY A 44 -4.59 -12.27 -19.05
C GLY A 44 -6.12 -12.30 -19.00
N ARG A 45 -6.70 -12.20 -17.79
CA ARG A 45 -8.16 -12.20 -17.62
C ARG A 45 -8.82 -10.99 -18.29
N VAL A 46 -8.31 -9.78 -18.05
CA VAL A 46 -8.90 -8.56 -18.65
C VAL A 46 -8.67 -8.47 -20.15
N ARG A 47 -7.58 -9.04 -20.67
CA ARG A 47 -7.34 -9.17 -22.12
C ARG A 47 -8.37 -10.08 -22.76
N LYS A 48 -8.68 -11.22 -22.14
CA LYS A 48 -9.76 -12.14 -22.58
C LYS A 48 -11.13 -11.45 -22.60
N ALA A 49 -11.39 -10.58 -21.63
CA ALA A 49 -12.65 -9.82 -21.54
C ALA A 49 -12.79 -8.69 -22.59
N GLY A 50 -11.69 -8.24 -23.22
CA GLY A 50 -11.75 -7.24 -24.29
C GLY A 50 -12.14 -5.82 -23.84
N ILE A 51 -12.03 -5.50 -22.55
CA ILE A 51 -12.52 -4.24 -21.96
C ILE A 51 -11.54 -3.06 -22.06
N ARG A 52 -10.33 -3.28 -22.61
CA ARG A 52 -9.26 -2.26 -22.62
C ARG A 52 -9.68 -0.97 -23.33
N ASN A 53 -10.55 -1.07 -24.35
CA ASN A 53 -11.02 0.08 -25.13
C ASN A 53 -11.93 1.04 -24.34
N TRP A 54 -12.37 0.67 -23.13
CA TRP A 54 -13.13 1.56 -22.25
C TRP A 54 -12.23 2.38 -21.30
N ILE A 55 -10.92 2.10 -21.28
CA ILE A 55 -9.97 2.71 -20.35
C ILE A 55 -9.20 3.82 -21.06
N LYS A 56 -9.28 5.04 -20.52
CA LYS A 56 -8.38 6.14 -20.88
C LYS A 56 -7.17 6.11 -19.92
N PHE A 57 -6.03 5.64 -20.41
CA PHE A 57 -4.77 5.65 -19.63
C PHE A 57 -4.17 7.05 -19.58
N GLU A 58 -3.18 7.25 -18.69
CA GLU A 58 -2.48 8.54 -18.51
C GLU A 58 -3.44 9.73 -18.30
N THR A 59 -4.62 9.45 -17.75
CA THR A 59 -5.69 10.41 -17.52
C THR A 59 -6.02 10.40 -16.02
N VAL A 60 -5.82 11.52 -15.34
CA VAL A 60 -6.08 11.64 -13.91
C VAL A 60 -7.43 12.30 -13.67
N VAL A 61 -8.24 11.74 -12.77
CA VAL A 61 -9.44 12.41 -12.27
C VAL A 61 -9.00 13.51 -11.32
N SER A 62 -9.34 14.76 -11.64
CA SER A 62 -8.97 15.93 -10.83
C SER A 62 -10.11 16.48 -10.00
N ARG A 63 -11.37 16.25 -10.41
CA ARG A 63 -12.55 16.70 -9.68
C ARG A 63 -13.77 15.82 -9.97
N VAL A 64 -14.56 15.55 -8.94
CA VAL A 64 -15.85 14.85 -8.99
C VAL A 64 -16.82 15.65 -8.12
N GLU A 65 -17.84 16.19 -8.76
CA GLU A 65 -18.87 17.02 -8.15
C GLU A 65 -20.24 16.37 -8.37
N ALA A 66 -21.15 16.50 -7.41
CA ALA A 66 -22.49 15.93 -7.52
C ALA A 66 -23.59 17.00 -7.56
N GLU A 67 -24.46 16.92 -8.56
CA GLU A 67 -25.70 17.69 -8.63
C GLU A 67 -26.89 16.71 -8.61
N GLY A 68 -27.49 16.54 -7.43
CA GLY A 68 -28.49 15.51 -7.18
C GLY A 68 -27.91 14.09 -7.40
N HIS A 69 -28.37 13.42 -8.45
CA HIS A 69 -27.97 12.05 -8.81
C HIS A 69 -27.03 11.97 -10.02
N LYS A 70 -26.55 13.12 -10.52
CA LYS A 70 -25.60 13.20 -11.62
C LYS A 70 -24.24 13.65 -11.09
N PHE A 71 -23.18 13.16 -11.72
CA PHE A 71 -21.80 13.49 -11.36
C PHE A 71 -21.10 14.18 -12.52
N SER A 72 -20.53 15.35 -12.28
CA SER A 72 -19.57 15.97 -13.18
C SER A 72 -18.17 15.48 -12.83
N VAL A 73 -17.53 14.78 -13.76
CA VAL A 73 -16.17 14.24 -13.57
C VAL A 73 -15.22 14.99 -14.48
N THR A 74 -14.35 15.81 -13.88
CA THR A 74 -13.25 16.48 -14.57
C THR A 74 -12.02 15.60 -14.54
N VAL A 75 -11.42 15.41 -15.72
CA VAL A 75 -10.18 14.68 -15.90
C VAL A 75 -9.14 15.55 -16.60
N ARG A 76 -7.87 15.24 -16.37
CA ARG A 76 -6.72 15.79 -17.08
C ARG A 76 -5.99 14.68 -17.83
N ASP A 77 -5.88 14.83 -19.14
CA ASP A 77 -4.99 14.02 -19.98
C ASP A 77 -3.54 14.49 -19.74
N LEU A 78 -2.70 13.63 -19.15
CA LEU A 78 -1.35 14.00 -18.72
C LEU A 78 -0.41 14.30 -19.90
N PRO A 79 -0.38 13.50 -20.99
CA PRO A 79 0.39 13.81 -22.20
C PRO A 79 0.10 15.19 -22.81
N SER A 80 -1.17 15.58 -22.96
CA SER A 80 -1.53 16.84 -23.60
C SER A 80 -1.69 18.01 -22.61
N GLY A 81 -1.89 17.72 -21.33
CA GLY A 81 -2.26 18.69 -20.30
C GLY A 81 -3.71 19.18 -20.41
N THR A 82 -4.51 18.62 -21.31
CA THR A 82 -5.88 19.07 -21.57
C THR A 82 -6.82 18.60 -20.48
N GLU A 83 -7.73 19.48 -20.05
CA GLU A 83 -8.81 19.13 -19.13
C GLU A 83 -10.14 19.02 -19.86
N SER A 84 -10.96 18.08 -19.42
CA SER A 84 -12.32 17.89 -19.93
C SER A 84 -13.24 17.42 -18.81
N THR A 85 -14.52 17.77 -18.90
CA THR A 85 -15.54 17.33 -17.96
C THR A 85 -16.61 16.55 -18.71
N GLU A 86 -16.99 15.40 -18.17
CA GLU A 86 -18.10 14.58 -18.65
C GLU A 86 -19.09 14.32 -17.51
N VAL A 87 -20.38 14.16 -17.84
CA VAL A 87 -21.45 13.93 -16.85
C VAL A 87 -21.86 12.47 -16.86
N PHE A 88 -21.93 11.86 -15.67
CA PHE A 88 -22.26 10.45 -15.47
C PHE A 88 -23.48 10.28 -14.55
N ASP A 89 -24.27 9.24 -14.81
CA ASP A 89 -25.35 8.79 -13.92
C ASP A 89 -24.83 8.14 -12.63
N TYR A 90 -23.68 7.46 -12.74
CA TYR A 90 -23.06 6.69 -11.66
C TYR A 90 -21.55 6.90 -11.68
N VAL A 91 -20.94 6.88 -10.50
CA VAL A 91 -19.49 6.89 -10.33
C VAL A 91 -19.08 5.70 -9.46
N VAL A 92 -18.04 4.98 -9.89
CA VAL A 92 -17.43 3.89 -9.13
C VAL A 92 -15.99 4.25 -8.82
N CYS A 93 -15.70 4.56 -7.56
CA CYS A 93 -14.36 4.87 -7.08
C CYS A 93 -13.59 3.58 -6.75
N ALA A 94 -12.58 3.29 -7.55
CA ALA A 94 -11.67 2.16 -7.39
C ALA A 94 -10.19 2.62 -7.32
N SER A 95 -9.93 3.78 -6.71
CA SER A 95 -8.59 4.40 -6.65
C SER A 95 -7.63 3.76 -5.65
N GLY A 96 -8.09 2.77 -4.89
CA GLY A 96 -7.32 2.12 -3.82
C GLY A 96 -7.08 3.01 -2.60
N HIS A 97 -6.44 2.44 -1.57
CA HIS A 97 -6.12 3.15 -0.31
C HIS A 97 -4.72 2.84 0.25
N PHE A 98 -3.90 2.06 -0.47
CA PHE A 98 -2.50 1.76 -0.11
C PHE A 98 -1.47 2.58 -0.92
N SER A 99 -1.77 3.86 -1.15
CA SER A 99 -0.90 4.76 -1.93
C SER A 99 -0.56 6.07 -1.21
N THR A 100 -1.46 6.65 -0.42
CA THR A 100 -1.14 7.86 0.36
C THR A 100 -0.57 7.48 1.72
N PRO A 101 0.73 7.71 1.97
CA PRO A 101 1.41 7.17 3.15
C PRO A 101 0.96 7.88 4.44
N ASN A 102 0.88 7.11 5.53
CA ASN A 102 0.79 7.68 6.88
C ASN A 102 2.20 7.89 7.42
N VAL A 103 2.69 9.13 7.42
CA VAL A 103 4.08 9.48 7.74
C VAL A 103 4.13 10.23 9.08
N PRO A 104 4.23 9.54 10.23
CA PRO A 104 4.41 10.20 11.52
C PRO A 104 5.81 10.80 11.64
N GLU A 105 5.90 11.94 12.33
CA GLU A 105 7.17 12.54 12.73
C GLU A 105 7.63 12.00 14.09
N PHE A 106 8.95 11.86 14.26
CA PHE A 106 9.60 11.58 15.53
C PHE A 106 10.70 12.63 15.75
N GLU A 107 10.94 13.00 17.01
CA GLU A 107 12.00 13.93 17.38
C GLU A 107 13.36 13.45 16.83
N GLY A 108 14.09 14.32 16.13
CA GLY A 108 15.43 14.05 15.62
C GLY A 108 15.48 13.52 14.18
N PHE A 109 14.34 13.27 13.53
CA PHE A 109 14.33 12.87 12.11
C PHE A 109 14.92 13.95 11.20
N GLU A 110 14.69 15.22 11.52
CA GLU A 110 15.21 16.37 10.78
C GLU A 110 16.74 16.52 10.85
N SER A 111 17.36 15.92 11.87
CA SER A 111 18.81 15.97 12.09
C SER A 111 19.51 14.62 11.87
N PHE A 112 18.75 13.55 11.61
CA PHE A 112 19.27 12.24 11.24
C PHE A 112 20.03 12.31 9.91
N GLN A 113 21.25 11.78 9.87
CA GLN A 113 22.13 11.88 8.70
C GLN A 113 21.89 10.76 7.67
N GLY A 114 21.20 9.69 8.10
CA GLY A 114 20.85 8.56 7.25
C GLY A 114 19.56 8.79 6.46
N ARG A 115 19.15 7.78 5.70
CA ARG A 115 17.93 7.86 4.90
C ARG A 115 16.70 7.60 5.78
N VAL A 116 15.71 8.51 5.72
CA VAL A 116 14.34 8.26 6.23
C VAL A 116 13.40 8.13 5.03
N LEU A 117 12.62 7.05 4.97
CA LEU A 117 11.61 6.87 3.92
C LEU A 117 10.42 6.06 4.41
N HIS A 118 9.26 6.27 3.80
CA HIS A 118 8.09 5.41 4.00
C HIS A 118 8.16 4.18 3.10
N ALA A 119 7.51 3.08 3.51
CA ALA A 119 7.36 1.85 2.73
C ALA A 119 6.79 2.09 1.31
N HIS A 120 6.02 3.17 1.14
CA HIS A 120 5.52 3.63 -0.15
C HIS A 120 6.66 3.92 -1.16
N ASP A 121 7.79 4.42 -0.69
CA ASP A 121 8.93 4.86 -1.50
C ASP A 121 10.08 3.84 -1.55
N PHE A 122 9.96 2.75 -0.79
CA PHE A 122 10.91 1.64 -0.85
C PHE A 122 10.87 0.97 -2.24
N ARG A 123 12.05 0.71 -2.82
CA ARG A 123 12.16 0.15 -4.19
C ARG A 123 13.12 -1.01 -4.30
N ASP A 124 14.31 -0.95 -3.70
CA ASP A 124 15.34 -1.99 -3.85
C ASP A 124 16.05 -2.24 -2.52
N ALA A 125 15.98 -3.48 -2.03
CA ALA A 125 16.59 -3.89 -0.77
C ALA A 125 18.13 -3.84 -0.81
N LEU A 126 18.74 -3.93 -2.00
CA LEU A 126 20.20 -3.86 -2.15
C LEU A 126 20.78 -2.49 -1.73
N GLU A 127 19.95 -1.45 -1.69
CA GLU A 127 20.33 -0.14 -1.16
C GLU A 127 20.81 -0.22 0.29
N PHE A 128 20.23 -1.13 1.07
CA PHE A 128 20.47 -1.27 2.52
C PHE A 128 21.43 -2.42 2.84
N LYS A 129 22.16 -2.92 1.83
CA LYS A 129 23.18 -3.94 2.04
C LYS A 129 24.27 -3.41 2.97
N ASP A 130 24.69 -4.26 3.91
CA ASP A 130 25.72 -3.99 4.93
C ASP A 130 25.37 -2.85 5.91
N GLN A 131 24.10 -2.39 5.93
CA GLN A 131 23.60 -1.32 6.80
C GLN A 131 22.78 -1.84 7.99
N ASP A 132 22.79 -1.10 9.10
CA ASP A 132 21.93 -1.30 10.26
C ASP A 132 20.60 -0.55 10.06
N ILE A 133 19.49 -1.26 9.81
CA ILE A 133 18.20 -0.62 9.49
C ILE A 133 17.24 -0.61 10.69
N LEU A 134 16.53 0.51 10.86
CA LEU A 134 15.36 0.63 11.73
C LEU A 134 14.09 0.58 10.89
N ILE A 135 13.16 -0.29 11.26
CA ILE A 135 11.80 -0.35 10.70
C ILE A 135 10.82 0.09 11.79
N ILE A 136 9.90 1.00 11.47
CA ILE A 136 8.85 1.44 12.39
C ILE A 136 7.50 0.90 11.91
N GLY A 137 6.89 0.02 12.71
CA GLY A 137 5.61 -0.64 12.39
C GLY A 137 5.70 -2.16 12.51
N THR A 138 4.53 -2.81 12.68
CA THR A 138 4.42 -4.26 12.96
C THR A 138 3.30 -4.93 12.16
N SER A 139 3.22 -4.62 10.86
CA SER A 139 2.29 -5.26 9.93
C SER A 139 3.03 -5.69 8.65
N TYR A 140 2.30 -6.09 7.61
CA TYR A 140 2.85 -6.73 6.39
C TYR A 140 4.04 -6.00 5.78
N SER A 141 4.00 -4.67 5.71
CA SER A 141 5.13 -3.89 5.18
C SER A 141 6.41 -4.08 6.00
N ALA A 142 6.31 -4.11 7.33
CA ALA A 142 7.47 -4.29 8.20
C ALA A 142 8.03 -5.72 8.10
N GLU A 143 7.15 -6.71 8.04
CA GLU A 143 7.50 -8.12 7.87
C GLU A 143 8.23 -8.35 6.53
N ASP A 144 7.62 -7.97 5.40
CA ASP A 144 8.19 -8.29 4.09
C ASP A 144 9.37 -7.40 3.73
N ILE A 145 9.31 -6.08 3.96
CA ILE A 145 10.44 -5.18 3.67
C ILE A 145 11.65 -5.56 4.53
N GLY A 146 11.44 -5.86 5.82
CA GLY A 146 12.51 -6.39 6.67
C GLY A 146 13.06 -7.71 6.11
N SER A 147 12.19 -8.62 5.66
CA SER A 147 12.61 -9.89 5.05
C SER A 147 13.40 -9.69 3.76
N GLN A 148 13.04 -8.71 2.93
CA GLN A 148 13.83 -8.37 1.74
C GLN A 148 15.19 -7.82 2.15
N CYS A 149 15.26 -6.83 3.05
CA CYS A 149 16.53 -6.29 3.51
C CYS A 149 17.43 -7.38 4.11
N TRP A 150 16.87 -8.29 4.92
CA TRP A 150 17.59 -9.43 5.47
C TRP A 150 18.16 -10.33 4.37
N LYS A 151 17.30 -10.77 3.44
CA LYS A 151 17.67 -11.64 2.33
C LYS A 151 18.73 -11.03 1.41
N TYR A 152 18.69 -9.71 1.22
CA TYR A 152 19.58 -8.98 0.32
C TYR A 152 20.80 -8.37 1.03
N GLY A 153 21.01 -8.70 2.30
CA GLY A 153 22.29 -8.53 2.99
C GLY A 153 22.40 -7.30 3.88
N ALA A 154 21.30 -6.80 4.46
CA ALA A 154 21.37 -5.84 5.55
C ALA A 154 22.17 -6.41 6.73
N LYS A 155 22.97 -5.57 7.38
CA LYS A 155 23.84 -5.97 8.49
C LYS A 155 23.02 -6.34 9.71
N SER A 156 22.06 -5.52 10.10
CA SER A 156 21.07 -5.86 11.11
C SER A 156 19.74 -5.16 10.87
N ILE A 157 18.68 -5.73 11.45
CA ILE A 157 17.32 -5.22 11.39
C ILE A 157 16.81 -5.01 12.80
N THR A 158 16.24 -3.83 13.05
CA THR A 158 15.51 -3.53 14.27
C THR A 158 14.11 -3.08 13.91
N VAL A 159 13.10 -3.74 14.46
CA VAL A 159 11.69 -3.35 14.27
C VAL A 159 11.16 -2.74 15.56
N SER A 160 10.75 -1.47 15.49
CA SER A 160 10.10 -0.74 16.57
C SER A 160 8.57 -0.91 16.52
N HIS A 161 7.99 -1.38 17.63
CA HIS A 161 6.55 -1.60 17.75
C HIS A 161 5.86 -0.60 18.70
N ARG A 162 4.68 -0.11 18.33
CA ARG A 162 3.90 0.82 19.17
C ARG A 162 3.03 0.13 20.23
N THR A 163 2.40 -0.99 19.86
CA THR A 163 1.37 -1.63 20.68
C THR A 163 1.73 -3.05 21.05
N ALA A 164 2.07 -3.87 20.06
CA ALA A 164 2.48 -5.24 20.27
C ALA A 164 3.62 -5.63 19.30
N PRO A 165 4.56 -6.47 19.74
CA PRO A 165 5.55 -7.12 18.88
C PRO A 165 4.87 -7.97 17.79
N MET A 166 5.54 -8.21 16.65
CA MET A 166 5.06 -9.22 15.69
C MET A 166 5.27 -10.62 16.26
N GLY A 167 6.36 -10.82 17.00
CA GLY A 167 6.57 -12.02 17.82
C GLY A 167 6.97 -13.26 17.03
N TYR A 168 7.48 -13.11 15.80
CA TYR A 168 8.01 -14.22 15.02
C TYR A 168 9.36 -14.70 15.56
N LYS A 169 9.78 -15.89 15.12
CA LYS A 169 11.14 -16.40 15.37
C LYS A 169 12.10 -15.79 14.35
N TRP A 170 12.68 -14.65 14.71
CA TRP A 170 13.58 -13.91 13.84
C TRP A 170 14.97 -14.55 13.67
N PRO A 171 15.67 -14.26 12.55
CA PRO A 171 17.09 -14.53 12.40
C PRO A 171 17.95 -13.79 13.44
N ASP A 172 19.17 -14.26 13.67
CA ASP A 172 20.06 -13.75 14.73
C ASP A 172 20.35 -12.23 14.64
N ASN A 173 20.34 -11.65 13.43
CA ASN A 173 20.61 -10.23 13.20
C ASN A 173 19.33 -9.38 13.07
N TRP A 174 18.18 -9.89 13.51
CA TRP A 174 16.91 -9.19 13.53
C TRP A 174 16.30 -9.20 14.93
N GLN A 175 16.04 -8.01 15.47
CA GLN A 175 15.40 -7.84 16.77
C GLN A 175 14.14 -6.97 16.71
N GLU A 176 13.25 -7.17 17.68
CA GLU A 176 12.13 -6.27 17.94
C GLU A 176 12.38 -5.46 19.22
N VAL A 177 12.01 -4.19 19.16
CA VAL A 177 12.15 -3.22 20.25
C VAL A 177 10.82 -2.47 20.41
N PRO A 178 10.53 -1.91 21.59
CA PRO A 178 9.32 -1.11 21.76
C PRO A 178 9.49 0.26 21.09
N LEU A 179 8.46 1.11 21.22
CA LEU A 179 8.30 2.33 20.45
C LEU A 179 9.55 3.23 20.47
N LEU A 180 10.01 3.62 19.28
CA LEU A 180 10.96 4.72 19.07
C LEU A 180 10.42 6.00 19.71
N THR A 181 11.25 6.66 20.51
CA THR A 181 10.91 7.95 21.13
C THR A 181 11.56 9.10 20.38
N LYS A 182 12.85 8.97 20.03
CA LYS A 182 13.64 9.97 19.32
C LYS A 182 14.90 9.38 18.68
N VAL A 183 15.53 10.19 17.84
CA VAL A 183 16.86 9.91 17.27
C VAL A 183 17.82 11.04 17.65
N VAL A 184 19.04 10.71 18.09
CA VAL A 184 20.09 11.70 18.39
C VAL A 184 21.33 11.34 17.58
N GLY A 185 21.68 12.16 16.60
CA GLY A 185 22.69 11.78 15.61
C GLY A 185 22.20 10.57 14.81
N ASN A 186 22.86 9.42 14.96
CA ASN A 186 22.43 8.15 14.36
C ASN A 186 21.87 7.16 15.39
N THR A 187 21.78 7.55 16.66
CA THR A 187 21.34 6.68 17.75
C THR A 187 19.83 6.79 17.93
N ALA A 188 19.10 5.71 17.65
CA ALA A 188 17.68 5.56 17.96
C ALA A 188 17.49 5.23 19.46
N HIS A 189 16.54 5.90 20.11
CA HIS A 189 16.18 5.70 21.52
C HIS A 189 14.77 5.14 21.65
N PHE A 190 14.60 4.05 22.39
CA PHE A 190 13.31 3.37 22.55
C PHE A 190 12.72 3.61 23.95
N ILE A 191 11.41 3.40 24.09
CA ILE A 191 10.67 3.71 25.32
C ILE A 191 11.09 2.88 26.54
N ASP A 192 11.75 1.73 26.34
CA ASP A 192 12.33 0.91 27.41
C ASP A 192 13.72 1.39 27.87
N GLY A 193 14.24 2.48 27.29
CA GLY A 193 15.55 3.05 27.59
C GLY A 193 16.70 2.41 26.80
N THR A 194 16.43 1.39 25.97
CA THR A 194 17.45 0.83 25.08
C THR A 194 17.75 1.78 23.92
N THR A 195 18.94 1.62 23.32
CA THR A 195 19.39 2.44 22.20
C THR A 195 20.06 1.60 21.14
N LYS A 196 20.05 2.07 19.89
CA LYS A 196 20.79 1.43 18.80
C LYS A 196 21.20 2.44 17.73
N ASP A 197 22.43 2.35 17.25
CA ASP A 197 22.86 3.11 16.07
C ASP A 197 22.31 2.48 14.79
N VAL A 198 21.80 3.32 13.90
CA VAL A 198 21.16 2.91 12.65
C VAL A 198 21.56 3.81 11.49
N ASP A 199 21.64 3.23 10.29
CA ASP A 199 22.04 3.91 9.05
C ASP A 199 20.83 4.37 8.23
N ALA A 200 19.68 3.72 8.40
CA ALA A 200 18.44 4.04 7.70
C ALA A 200 17.19 3.76 8.54
N ILE A 201 16.13 4.54 8.29
CA ILE A 201 14.83 4.43 8.96
C ILE A 201 13.72 4.24 7.91
N LEU A 202 13.03 3.11 8.01
CA LEU A 202 11.94 2.69 7.15
C LEU A 202 10.61 2.79 7.90
N LEU A 203 9.76 3.73 7.51
CA LEU A 203 8.42 3.89 8.08
C LEU A 203 7.45 2.91 7.41
N CYS A 204 7.13 1.83 8.11
CA CYS A 204 6.12 0.84 7.72
C CYS A 204 4.80 1.13 8.45
N THR A 205 4.38 2.39 8.42
CA THR A 205 3.33 2.98 9.28
C THR A 205 1.96 3.06 8.62
N GLY A 206 1.80 2.39 7.48
CA GLY A 206 0.52 2.20 6.80
C GLY A 206 0.15 3.38 5.89
N TYR A 207 -1.14 3.46 5.57
CA TYR A 207 -1.68 4.40 4.60
C TYR A 207 -2.97 5.03 5.11
N ILE A 208 -3.42 6.08 4.44
CA ILE A 208 -4.69 6.74 4.70
C ILE A 208 -5.60 6.69 3.48
N HIS A 209 -6.92 6.59 3.71
CA HIS A 209 -7.92 6.83 2.68
C HIS A 209 -7.88 8.30 2.27
N HIS A 210 -7.54 8.58 1.02
CA HIS A 210 -7.33 9.92 0.51
C HIS A 210 -7.91 10.08 -0.90
N PHE A 211 -8.83 11.04 -1.06
CA PHE A 211 -9.56 11.27 -2.30
C PHE A 211 -9.50 12.75 -2.68
N PRO A 212 -8.32 13.26 -3.11
CA PRO A 212 -8.12 14.70 -3.35
C PRO A 212 -8.93 15.24 -4.54
N PHE A 213 -9.58 14.36 -5.29
CA PHE A 213 -10.34 14.64 -6.50
C PHE A 213 -11.85 14.63 -6.27
N MET A 214 -12.34 14.45 -5.03
CA MET A 214 -13.77 14.44 -4.72
C MET A 214 -14.14 15.62 -3.84
N GLU A 215 -15.35 16.15 -4.01
CA GLU A 215 -15.95 17.06 -3.03
C GLU A 215 -16.02 16.40 -1.63
N GLU A 216 -15.95 17.22 -0.58
CA GLU A 216 -15.85 16.74 0.81
C GLU A 216 -17.02 15.83 1.21
N ASN A 217 -18.24 16.16 0.78
CA ASN A 217 -19.46 15.39 1.04
C ASN A 217 -19.55 14.07 0.25
N LEU A 218 -18.68 13.85 -0.73
CA LEU A 218 -18.56 12.59 -1.46
C LEU A 218 -17.43 11.72 -0.89
N CYS A 219 -16.47 12.31 -0.17
CA CYS A 219 -15.29 11.61 0.33
C CYS A 219 -15.63 10.58 1.41
N LEU A 220 -15.25 9.32 1.16
CA LEU A 220 -15.21 8.29 2.19
C LEU A 220 -14.19 8.64 3.28
N SER A 221 -14.66 8.89 4.50
CA SER A 221 -13.82 9.00 5.70
C SER A 221 -13.91 7.73 6.54
N THR A 222 -12.83 6.96 6.59
CA THR A 222 -12.82 5.69 7.31
C THR A 222 -11.43 5.28 7.78
N ALA A 223 -11.36 4.42 8.80
CA ALA A 223 -10.13 3.75 9.18
C ALA A 223 -9.89 2.55 8.25
N ASN A 224 -8.63 2.10 8.12
CA ASN A 224 -8.35 0.84 7.45
C ASN A 224 -8.84 -0.34 8.33
N ARG A 225 -9.97 -0.94 7.94
CA ARG A 225 -10.64 -2.04 8.65
C ARG A 225 -11.52 -2.85 7.70
N LEU A 226 -11.95 -4.04 8.11
CA LEU A 226 -12.79 -4.93 7.29
C LEU A 226 -14.18 -4.37 6.98
N ALA A 227 -14.74 -3.54 7.87
CA ALA A 227 -16.04 -2.91 7.70
C ALA A 227 -15.86 -1.39 7.60
N SER A 228 -15.59 -0.92 6.37
CA SER A 228 -15.47 0.51 6.07
C SER A 228 -16.78 1.24 6.39
N ALA A 229 -16.64 2.46 6.90
CA ALA A 229 -17.76 3.31 7.32
C ALA A 229 -18.60 3.73 6.10
N ASN A 230 -19.89 4.01 6.33
CA ASN A 230 -20.77 4.69 5.36
C ASN A 230 -20.88 4.04 3.97
N LEU A 231 -20.66 2.72 3.89
CA LEU A 231 -20.87 1.94 2.68
C LEU A 231 -21.94 0.86 2.89
N TYR A 232 -23.13 1.05 2.32
CA TYR A 232 -24.15 0.00 2.26
C TYR A 232 -23.59 -1.20 1.48
N LYS A 233 -23.68 -2.39 2.10
CA LYS A 233 -23.07 -3.64 1.61
C LYS A 233 -21.56 -3.54 1.35
N GLY A 234 -20.88 -2.56 1.96
CA GLY A 234 -19.46 -2.31 1.75
C GLY A 234 -19.12 -1.67 0.39
N VAL A 235 -20.11 -1.24 -0.40
CA VAL A 235 -19.86 -0.67 -1.73
C VAL A 235 -20.64 0.60 -2.05
N ALA A 236 -21.91 0.73 -1.65
CA ALA A 236 -22.72 1.89 -2.06
C ALA A 236 -22.63 3.00 -1.02
N TRP A 237 -22.28 4.21 -1.45
CA TRP A 237 -22.21 5.38 -0.57
C TRP A 237 -23.60 5.70 0.00
N VAL A 238 -23.71 5.79 1.33
CA VAL A 238 -25.02 5.90 2.00
C VAL A 238 -25.77 7.19 1.69
N ASP A 239 -25.05 8.30 1.51
CA ASP A 239 -25.68 9.62 1.30
C ASP A 239 -26.04 9.88 -0.17
N ASN A 240 -25.40 9.15 -1.10
CA ASN A 240 -25.74 9.18 -2.52
C ASN A 240 -25.48 7.80 -3.16
N PRO A 241 -26.49 6.92 -3.28
CA PRO A 241 -26.32 5.54 -3.72
C PRO A 241 -25.97 5.38 -5.21
N ASN A 242 -25.83 6.47 -5.97
CA ASN A 242 -25.25 6.43 -7.30
C ASN A 242 -23.70 6.53 -7.31
N LEU A 243 -23.10 6.80 -6.14
CA LEU A 243 -21.67 6.71 -5.90
C LEU A 243 -21.34 5.37 -5.24
N PHE A 244 -20.37 4.66 -5.79
CA PHE A 244 -19.86 3.40 -5.25
C PHE A 244 -18.36 3.47 -4.96
N TYR A 245 -17.92 2.65 -4.02
CA TYR A 245 -16.53 2.42 -3.66
C TYR A 245 -16.21 0.93 -3.76
N LEU A 246 -15.09 0.59 -4.39
CA LEU A 246 -14.62 -0.79 -4.51
C LEU A 246 -13.28 -0.97 -3.80
N GLY A 247 -13.18 -2.02 -2.98
CA GLY A 247 -11.91 -2.42 -2.34
C GLY A 247 -11.40 -1.44 -1.27
N MET A 248 -12.29 -0.69 -0.63
CA MET A 248 -11.92 0.29 0.42
C MET A 248 -11.78 -0.33 1.81
N GLN A 249 -12.07 -1.62 1.94
CA GLN A 249 -11.83 -2.40 3.15
C GLN A 249 -10.35 -2.76 3.28
N ASP A 250 -9.94 -3.01 4.52
CA ASP A 250 -8.71 -3.73 4.79
C ASP A 250 -8.78 -5.13 4.16
N GLN A 251 -7.65 -5.64 3.70
CA GLN A 251 -7.58 -6.88 2.94
C GLN A 251 -6.45 -7.74 3.50
N TRP A 252 -6.81 -8.94 3.95
CA TRP A 252 -5.84 -9.96 4.29
C TRP A 252 -5.27 -10.56 3.00
N PHE A 253 -3.94 -10.63 2.90
CA PHE A 253 -3.21 -11.24 1.77
C PHE A 253 -3.39 -10.52 0.40
N THR A 254 -2.82 -9.33 0.27
CA THR A 254 -2.86 -8.49 -0.96
C THR A 254 -1.55 -8.41 -1.73
#